data_AF-A0A0G0AN32-F1
#
_entry.id   AF-A0A0G0AN32-F1
#
_cell.length_a   1.000
_cell.length_b   1.000
_cell.length_c   1.000
_cell.angle_alpha   90.00
_cell.angle_beta   90.00
_cell.angle_gamma   90.00
#
_symmetry.space_group_name_H-M   'P 1'
#
loop_
_entity.id
_entity.type
_entity.pdbx_description
1 polymer ?
#
loop_
_entity_poly.entity_id
_entity_poly.type
_entity_poly.pdbx_seq_one_letter_code
_entity_poly.pdbx_strand_id
1 'polypeptide(L)' 'MEKLHEIIQKNERKNFPFVPDKDFYNVVQINAKRWAKIYRNEVSPTLDEAKRIADFFNVEITELI' A
#
# COMPACT_ATOMS: atom_id res chain seq x y z
N MET A 1 9.65 -4.75 -3.80
CA MET A 1 9.31 -3.32 -3.75
C MET A 1 9.94 -2.71 -2.52
N GLU A 2 11.12 -2.11 -2.68
CA GLU A 2 11.78 -1.34 -1.61
C GLU A 2 10.99 -0.05 -1.34
N LYS A 3 10.51 0.61 -2.41
CA LYS A 3 9.78 1.88 -2.36
C LYS A 3 8.40 1.83 -1.67
N LEU A 4 7.62 0.74 -1.80
CA LEU A 4 6.33 0.65 -1.09
C LEU A 4 6.53 0.69 0.43
N HIS A 5 7.54 -0.01 0.94
CA HIS A 5 7.88 0.03 2.36
C HIS A 5 8.32 1.44 2.79
N GLU A 6 9.10 2.14 1.96
CA GLU A 6 9.49 3.52 2.25
C GLU A 6 8.30 4.49 2.27
N ILE A 7 7.35 4.35 1.34
CA ILE A 7 6.13 5.18 1.29
C ILE A 7 5.26 4.94 2.53
N ILE A 8 5.08 3.68 2.93
CA ILE A 8 4.35 3.33 4.14
C ILE A 8 5.08 3.90 5.36
N GLN A 9 6.39 3.70 5.48
CA GLN A 9 7.20 4.25 6.58
C GLN A 9 7.19 5.78 6.64
N LYS A 10 7.12 6.48 5.50
CA LYS A 10 6.95 7.95 5.47
C LYS A 10 5.60 8.40 6.03
N ASN A 11 4.56 7.57 5.85
CA ASN A 11 3.23 7.80 6.42
C ASN A 11 3.10 7.28 7.85
N GLU A 12 4.06 6.48 8.33
CA GLU A 12 4.13 6.03 9.72
C GLU A 12 4.68 7.13 10.63
N ARG A 13 4.02 7.32 11.78
CA ARG A 13 4.64 8.08 12.89
C ARG A 13 5.58 7.16 13.63
N LYS A 14 6.68 7.68 14.18
CA LYS A 14 7.62 6.90 15.01
C LYS A 14 6.84 6.11 16.08
N ASN A 15 6.93 4.77 16.05
CA ASN A 15 6.20 3.78 16.87
C ASN A 15 4.73 3.47 16.52
N PHE A 16 4.21 3.98 15.40
CA PHE A 16 2.87 3.66 14.92
C PHE A 16 2.97 3.11 13.50
N PRO A 17 3.18 1.78 13.36
CA PRO A 17 3.17 1.14 12.05
C PRO A 17 1.80 1.32 11.40
N PHE A 18 1.78 1.41 10.07
CA PHE A 18 0.56 1.53 9.32
C PHE A 18 -0.23 0.24 9.49
N VAL A 19 -1.40 0.36 10.12
CA VAL A 19 -2.35 -0.74 10.22
C VAL A 19 -3.46 -0.46 9.22
N PRO A 20 -3.60 -1.28 8.15
CA PRO A 20 -4.69 -1.11 7.20
C PRO A 20 -6.03 -1.29 7.92
N ASP A 21 -6.87 -0.28 7.82
CA ASP A 21 -8.20 -0.26 8.41
C ASP A 21 -9.29 -0.56 7.35
N LYS A 22 -10.55 -0.46 7.76
CA LYS A 22 -11.67 -0.68 6.85
C LYS A 22 -11.67 0.32 5.69
N ASP A 23 -11.28 1.57 5.94
CA ASP A 23 -11.29 2.63 4.94
C ASP A 23 -10.22 2.38 3.88
N PHE A 24 -9.03 1.93 4.29
CA PHE A 24 -8.00 1.46 3.37
C PHE A 24 -8.54 0.37 2.43
N TYR A 25 -9.16 -0.68 2.98
CA TYR A 25 -9.69 -1.77 2.16
C TYR A 25 -10.85 -1.33 1.25
N ASN A 26 -11.66 -0.37 1.70
CA ASN A 26 -12.73 0.23 0.91
C ASN A 26 -12.20 1.10 -0.23
N VAL A 27 -11.12 1.85 -0.04
CA VAL A 27 -10.52 2.69 -1.09
C VAL A 27 -9.74 1.84 -2.08
N VAL A 28 -8.88 0.94 -1.57
CA VAL A 28 -7.99 0.14 -2.40
C VAL A 28 -8.71 -1.04 -3.08
N GLN A 29 -9.90 -1.41 -2.59
CA GLN A 29 -10.73 -2.48 -3.14
C GLN A 29 -9.97 -3.83 -3.21
N ILE A 30 -9.24 -4.15 -2.15
CA ILE A 30 -8.54 -5.43 -1.98
C ILE A 30 -8.86 -6.02 -0.62
N ASN A 31 -8.78 -7.35 -0.51
CA ASN A 31 -8.93 -8.02 0.78
C ASN A 31 -7.61 -8.05 1.56
N ALA A 32 -7.71 -8.29 2.88
CA ALA A 32 -6.56 -8.34 3.78
C ALA A 32 -5.51 -9.38 3.37
N LYS A 33 -5.94 -10.54 2.83
CA LYS A 33 -5.03 -11.59 2.34
C LYS A 33 -4.22 -11.12 1.13
N ARG A 34 -4.85 -10.41 0.19
CA ARG A 34 -4.22 -9.83 -1.00
C ARG A 34 -3.21 -8.76 -0.58
N TRP A 35 -3.61 -7.85 0.30
CA TRP A 35 -2.71 -6.85 0.87
C TRP A 35 -1.50 -7.47 1.54
N ALA A 36 -1.68 -8.47 2.41
CA ALA A 36 -0.57 -9.11 3.11
C ALA A 36 0.45 -9.74 2.16
N LYS A 37 0.03 -10.25 0.99
CA LYS A 37 0.96 -10.77 -0.02
C LYS A 37 1.68 -9.66 -0.78
N ILE A 38 0.98 -8.58 -1.12
CA ILE A 38 1.56 -7.39 -1.78
C ILE A 38 2.60 -6.75 -0.86
N TYR A 39 2.23 -6.52 0.40
CA TYR A 39 3.09 -5.92 1.42
C TYR A 39 4.37 -6.74 1.66
N ARG A 40 4.28 -8.07 1.66
CA ARG A 40 5.42 -8.98 1.79
C ARG A 40 6.21 -9.21 0.50
N ASN A 41 5.89 -8.49 -0.57
CA ASN A 41 6.50 -8.67 -1.91
C ASN A 41 6.37 -10.11 -2.47
N GLU A 42 5.40 -10.90 -1.99
CA GLU A 42 5.15 -12.26 -2.52
C GLU A 42 4.45 -12.21 -3.89
N VAL A 43 3.72 -11.13 -4.15
CA VAL A 43 3.01 -10.86 -5.41
C VAL A 43 3.05 -9.38 -5.73
N SER A 44 3.19 -9.07 -7.02
CA SER A 44 3.03 -7.70 -7.49
C SER A 44 1.55 -7.31 -7.53
N PRO A 45 1.22 -6.05 -7.18
CA PRO A 45 -0.10 -5.50 -7.44
C PRO A 45 -0.33 -5.38 -8.95
N THR A 46 -1.59 -5.42 -9.37
CA THR A 46 -1.96 -4.99 -10.74
C THR A 46 -1.79 -3.47 -10.86
N LEU A 47 -1.81 -2.94 -12.09
CA LEU A 47 -1.73 -1.49 -12.31
C LEU A 47 -2.84 -0.73 -11.58
N ASP A 48 -4.06 -1.27 -11.58
CA ASP A 48 -5.20 -0.66 -10.88
C ASP A 48 -5.05 -0.73 -9.36
N GLU A 49 -4.57 -1.86 -8.82
CA GLU A 49 -4.27 -1.99 -7.39
C GLU A 49 -3.18 -1.00 -6.97
N ALA A 50 -2.09 -0.92 -7.75
CA ALA A 50 -1.00 0.01 -7.51
C ALA A 50 -1.49 1.46 -7.54
N LYS A 51 -2.33 1.83 -8.53
CA LYS A 51 -2.91 3.17 -8.63
C LYS A 51 -3.73 3.53 -7.40
N ARG A 52 -4.63 2.64 -6.96
CA ARG A 52 -5.47 2.91 -5.77
C ARG A 52 -4.66 2.97 -4.48
N ILE A 53 -3.60 2.17 -4.36
CA ILE A 53 -2.65 2.27 -3.25
C ILE A 53 -1.95 3.64 -3.29
N ALA A 54 -1.50 4.08 -4.46
CA ALA A 54 -0.88 5.38 -4.67
C ALA A 54 -1.79 6.52 -4.23
N ASP A 55 -3.03 6.48 -4.72
CA ASP A 55 -4.07 7.47 -4.42
C ASP A 55 -4.37 7.52 -2.92
N PHE A 56 -4.46 6.37 -2.24
CA PHE A 56 -4.68 6.32 -0.78
C PHE A 56 -3.55 6.98 0.01
N PHE A 57 -2.30 6.74 -0.39
CA PHE A 57 -1.13 7.33 0.26
C PHE A 57 -0.77 8.73 -0.27
N ASN A 58 -1.54 9.28 -1.21
CA ASN A 58 -1.26 10.54 -1.92
C ASN A 58 0.16 10.60 -2.52
N VAL A 59 0.59 9.50 -3.16
CA VAL A 59 1.88 9.39 -3.85
C VAL A 59 1.68 9.19 -5.34
N GLU A 60 2.66 9.58 -6.14
CA GLU A 60 2.62 9.27 -7.58
C GLU A 60 2.81 7.77 -7.81
N ILE A 61 2.05 7.20 -8.74
CA ILE A 61 2.14 5.76 -9.07
C ILE A 61 3.54 5.36 -9.56
N THR A 62 4.28 6.28 -10.16
CA THR A 62 5.69 6.13 -10.58
C THR A 62 6.62 5.83 -9.40
N GLU A 63 6.23 6.21 -8.18
CA GLU A 63 6.97 5.90 -6.96
C GLU A 63 6.71 4.46 -6.47
N LEU A 64 5.64 3.80 -6.95
CA LEU A 64 5.29 2.42 -6.57
C LEU A 64 5.83 1.36 -7.55
N ILE A 65 6.28 1.78 -8.74
CA ILE A 65 6.81 0.92 -9.81
C ILE A 65 8.35 0.88 -9.76
#